data_AF-D3HN03-F1
#
_entry.id   AF-D3HN03-F1
#
_cell.length_a   1.000
_cell.length_b   1.000
_cell.length_c   1.000
_cell.angle_alpha   90.00
_cell.angle_beta   90.00
_cell.angle_gamma   90.00
#
_symmetry.space_group_name_H-M   'P 1'
#
loop_
_entity.id
_entity.type
_entity.pdbx_description
1 polymer ?
#
loop_
_entity_poly.entity_id
_entity_poly.type
_entity_poly.pdbx_seq_one_letter_code
_entity_poly.pdbx_strand_id
1 'polypeptide(L)'
;MYQKIMEIKNFREALKDIHFDTWVLLDLDNTVMTPKIAFGGDAWFEGLFSHVSQKKIEAVIAQPSLMSVYNSAQQFVRTTAVEPKMVDIIRALQDIGIPVIGLTARGYSIRHQTLRQLADMGVDFSRNSIVADDDSSCQGGVIFCAGGDKGENLNSFLSRLGRIPRHIVMLDDKKKHLERVMFALKPLGIHFSGFRYGYLDEEVKQFSMETANIQLAHLWEWLSATVQEDVKKLKLIAEELIGTLSPLVYSESFFHPEHPLHSVLSQPHAKEPSQEKHSKLPKRSLSVSSFFSKGNQVETTSPQWMKTETDGPIDKNLTLSI
;
A
#
# COMPACT_ATOMS: atom_id res chain seq x y z
N MET A 1 -14.29 7.26 -23.80
CA MET A 1 -13.46 6.90 -22.64
C MET A 1 -14.31 6.98 -21.39
N TYR A 2 -14.48 5.86 -20.70
CA TYR A 2 -15.21 5.79 -19.44
C TYR A 2 -14.23 5.80 -18.26
N GLN A 3 -14.55 6.58 -17.23
CA GLN A 3 -13.75 6.77 -16.01
C GLN A 3 -14.70 6.92 -14.84
N LYS A 4 -14.60 6.06 -13.81
CA LYS A 4 -15.37 6.19 -12.57
C LYS A 4 -14.58 5.76 -11.34
N ILE A 5 -14.96 6.30 -10.19
CA ILE A 5 -14.60 5.79 -8.86
C ILE A 5 -15.89 5.66 -8.05
N MET A 6 -16.14 4.50 -7.46
CA MET A 6 -17.31 4.22 -6.62
C MET A 6 -16.89 3.64 -5.27
N GLU A 7 -17.69 3.87 -4.23
CA GLU A 7 -17.55 3.16 -2.95
C GLU A 7 -18.22 1.77 -3.06
N ILE A 8 -17.57 0.73 -2.53
CA ILE A 8 -18.18 -0.60 -2.35
C ILE A 8 -17.84 -1.15 -0.96
N LYS A 9 -18.68 -2.04 -0.45
CA LYS A 9 -18.43 -2.74 0.81
C LYS A 9 -18.09 -4.22 0.63
N ASN A 10 -18.20 -4.77 -0.58
CA ASN A 10 -17.83 -6.16 -0.87
C ASN A 10 -17.23 -6.29 -2.29
N PHE A 11 -16.21 -7.13 -2.48
CA PHE A 11 -15.53 -7.38 -3.77
C PHE A 11 -16.54 -7.76 -4.85
N ARG A 12 -17.53 -8.60 -4.50
CA ARG A 12 -18.59 -9.07 -5.42
C ARG A 12 -19.32 -7.95 -6.17
N GLU A 13 -19.32 -6.73 -5.63
CA GLU A 13 -19.95 -5.57 -6.25
C GLU A 13 -19.16 -5.09 -7.49
N ALA A 14 -17.83 -5.21 -7.47
CA ALA A 14 -16.95 -4.86 -8.59
C ALA A 14 -17.03 -5.85 -9.76
N LEU A 15 -17.43 -7.10 -9.51
CA LEU A 15 -17.55 -8.14 -10.55
C LEU A 15 -18.49 -7.75 -11.71
N LYS A 16 -19.42 -6.81 -11.47
CA LYS A 16 -20.35 -6.29 -12.49
C LYS A 16 -19.66 -5.55 -13.64
N ASP A 17 -18.49 -4.96 -13.37
CA ASP A 17 -17.70 -4.22 -14.37
C ASP A 17 -16.53 -5.06 -14.93
N ILE A 18 -16.36 -6.33 -14.51
CA ILE A 18 -15.29 -7.19 -15.01
C ILE A 18 -15.79 -7.94 -16.25
N HIS A 19 -15.07 -7.79 -17.35
CA HIS A 19 -15.34 -8.40 -18.65
C HIS A 19 -14.08 -9.10 -19.18
N PHE A 20 -14.21 -9.93 -20.23
CA PHE A 20 -13.12 -10.78 -20.75
C PHE A 20 -11.84 -10.03 -21.17
N ASP A 21 -11.91 -8.73 -21.47
CA ASP A 21 -10.79 -7.86 -21.84
C ASP A 21 -10.34 -6.89 -20.73
N THR A 22 -10.83 -7.11 -19.50
CA THR A 22 -10.48 -6.36 -18.30
C THR A 22 -9.22 -6.93 -17.64
N TRP A 23 -8.33 -6.06 -17.16
CA TRP A 23 -7.31 -6.45 -16.16
C TRP A 23 -7.75 -5.95 -14.78
N VAL A 24 -7.52 -6.76 -13.75
CA VAL A 24 -7.92 -6.48 -12.37
C VAL A 24 -6.68 -6.15 -11.55
N LEU A 25 -6.63 -4.94 -11.01
CA LEU A 25 -5.59 -4.48 -10.10
C LEU A 25 -6.13 -4.51 -8.67
N LEU A 26 -5.43 -5.19 -7.76
CA LEU A 26 -5.80 -5.24 -6.36
C LEU A 26 -4.69 -4.63 -5.52
N ASP A 27 -5.03 -3.65 -4.69
CA ASP A 27 -4.16 -3.36 -3.56
C ASP A 27 -4.11 -4.55 -2.59
N LEU A 28 -3.09 -4.57 -1.74
CA LEU A 28 -2.89 -5.66 -0.80
C LEU A 28 -3.41 -5.32 0.60
N ASP A 29 -2.83 -4.32 1.26
CA ASP A 29 -3.19 -3.95 2.62
C ASP A 29 -4.63 -3.42 2.70
N ASN A 30 -5.38 -3.86 3.71
CA ASN A 30 -6.82 -3.60 3.91
C ASN A 30 -7.75 -3.96 2.73
N THR A 31 -7.21 -4.48 1.62
CA THR A 31 -7.94 -4.78 0.38
C THR A 31 -7.99 -6.28 0.11
N VAL A 32 -6.84 -6.93 -0.09
CA VAL A 32 -6.75 -8.40 -0.24
C VAL A 32 -6.41 -9.05 1.08
N MET A 33 -5.53 -8.44 1.89
CA MET A 33 -5.07 -8.95 3.18
C MET A 33 -5.13 -7.94 4.32
N THR A 34 -5.38 -8.46 5.52
CA THR A 34 -5.23 -7.75 6.79
C THR A 34 -4.45 -8.64 7.77
N PRO A 35 -3.66 -8.11 8.73
CA PRO A 35 -3.07 -8.93 9.78
C PRO A 35 -4.13 -9.61 10.64
N LYS A 36 -3.78 -10.72 11.31
CA LYS A 36 -4.67 -11.40 12.28
C LYS A 36 -4.82 -10.66 13.63
N ILE A 37 -4.14 -9.52 13.80
CA ILE A 37 -4.01 -8.74 15.05
C ILE A 37 -3.82 -7.25 14.72
N ALA A 38 -3.87 -6.36 15.72
CA ALA A 38 -3.70 -4.92 15.48
C ALA A 38 -2.27 -4.55 14.99
N PHE A 39 -1.27 -5.34 15.40
CA PHE A 39 0.13 -5.14 15.03
C PHE A 39 0.46 -5.59 13.59
N GLY A 40 1.33 -4.82 12.92
CA GLY A 40 1.87 -5.16 11.59
C GLY A 40 1.09 -4.63 10.39
N GLY A 41 -0.10 -4.08 10.60
CA GLY A 41 -0.96 -3.57 9.52
C GLY A 41 -0.63 -2.15 9.06
N ASP A 42 -1.32 -1.72 8.01
CA ASP A 42 -1.26 -0.34 7.51
C ASP A 42 -1.74 0.69 8.55
N ALA A 43 -2.81 0.40 9.30
CA ALA A 43 -3.27 1.26 10.39
C ALA A 43 -2.22 1.45 11.50
N TRP A 44 -1.46 0.39 11.83
CA TRP A 44 -0.32 0.49 12.75
C TRP A 44 0.84 1.28 12.14
N PHE A 45 1.13 1.11 10.85
CA PHE A 45 2.15 1.89 10.15
C PHE A 45 1.82 3.39 10.13
N GLU A 46 0.59 3.80 9.82
CA GLU A 46 0.15 5.21 9.92
C GLU A 46 0.13 5.70 11.38
N GLY A 47 -0.26 4.83 12.33
CA GLY A 47 -0.22 5.07 13.78
C GLY A 47 1.19 5.36 14.31
N LEU A 48 2.22 4.68 13.78
CA LEU A 48 3.62 4.90 14.15
C LEU A 48 4.10 6.33 13.84
N PHE A 49 3.74 6.91 12.69
CA PHE A 49 4.07 8.31 12.37
C PHE A 49 3.35 9.29 13.31
N SER A 50 2.08 9.02 13.62
CA SER A 50 1.29 9.81 14.56
C SER A 50 1.91 9.79 15.97
N HIS A 51 2.33 8.61 16.46
CA HIS A 51 3.02 8.43 17.73
C HIS A 51 4.35 9.20 17.78
N VAL A 52 5.19 9.07 16.75
CA VAL A 52 6.47 9.82 16.63
C VAL A 52 6.26 11.33 16.71
N SER A 53 5.24 11.83 15.99
CA SER A 53 4.88 13.25 15.99
C SER A 53 4.42 13.71 17.38
N GLN A 54 3.51 12.97 18.02
CA GLN A 54 3.00 13.27 19.36
C GLN A 54 4.11 13.24 20.43
N LYS A 55 5.05 12.29 20.34
CA LYS A 55 6.21 12.17 21.23
C LYS A 55 7.33 13.17 20.90
N LYS A 56 7.18 13.99 19.85
CA LYS A 56 8.16 14.98 19.37
C LYS A 56 9.55 14.38 19.10
N ILE A 57 9.58 13.17 18.56
CA ILE A 57 10.84 12.50 18.18
C ILE A 57 11.30 13.06 16.83
N GLU A 58 12.58 13.45 16.72
CA GLU A 58 13.10 14.07 15.50
C GLU A 58 13.00 13.13 14.29
N ALA A 59 12.52 13.65 13.17
CA ALA A 59 12.26 12.86 11.95
C ALA A 59 13.50 12.10 11.44
N VAL A 60 14.69 12.70 11.57
CA VAL A 60 15.97 12.08 11.15
C VAL A 60 16.34 10.83 11.97
N ILE A 61 15.91 10.77 13.23
CA ILE A 61 16.07 9.59 14.10
C ILE A 61 14.90 8.64 13.88
N ALA A 62 13.67 9.17 13.81
CA ALA A 62 12.47 8.37 13.73
C ALA A 62 12.37 7.57 12.42
N GLN A 63 12.57 8.19 11.26
CA GLN A 63 12.35 7.55 9.96
C GLN A 63 13.13 6.23 9.76
N PRO A 64 14.46 6.14 10.01
CA PRO A 64 15.17 4.86 9.88
C PRO A 64 14.70 3.83 10.91
N SER A 65 14.49 4.21 12.17
CA SER A 65 14.00 3.32 13.23
C SER A 65 12.58 2.81 12.93
N LEU A 66 11.70 3.65 12.38
CA LEU A 66 10.34 3.29 11.97
C LEU A 66 10.36 2.20 10.90
N MET A 67 11.18 2.38 9.85
CA MET A 67 11.32 1.37 8.80
C MET A 67 11.99 0.10 9.30
N SER A 68 12.96 0.21 10.21
CA SER A 68 13.63 -0.93 10.88
C SER A 68 12.60 -1.79 11.65
N VAL A 69 11.79 -1.17 12.50
CA VAL A 69 10.76 -1.85 13.30
C VAL A 69 9.64 -2.41 12.42
N TYR A 70 9.09 -1.62 11.49
CA TYR A 70 8.01 -2.07 10.61
C TYR A 70 8.45 -3.22 9.69
N ASN A 71 9.63 -3.16 9.08
CA ASN A 71 10.11 -4.24 8.21
C ASN A 71 10.38 -5.52 9.00
N SER A 72 10.84 -5.40 10.25
CA SER A 72 11.06 -6.54 11.14
C SER A 72 9.75 -7.17 11.59
N ALA A 73 8.70 -6.37 11.85
CA ALA A 73 7.36 -6.87 12.16
C ALA A 73 6.81 -7.82 11.08
N GLN A 74 7.03 -7.50 9.78
CA GLN A 74 6.59 -8.35 8.67
C GLN A 74 7.27 -9.74 8.64
N GLN A 75 8.37 -9.94 9.36
CA GLN A 75 8.97 -11.27 9.52
C GLN A 75 8.13 -12.20 10.39
N PHE A 76 7.32 -11.65 11.29
CA PHE A 76 6.53 -12.41 12.26
C PHE A 76 5.03 -12.34 11.98
N VAL A 77 4.49 -11.27 11.42
CA VAL A 77 3.03 -11.08 11.27
C VAL A 77 2.42 -12.03 10.24
N ARG A 78 1.44 -12.84 10.66
CA ARG A 78 0.53 -13.57 9.77
C ARG A 78 -0.64 -12.69 9.34
N THR A 79 -1.11 -12.91 8.13
CA THR A 79 -2.26 -12.24 7.51
C THR A 79 -3.42 -13.20 7.30
N THR A 80 -4.61 -12.63 7.09
CA THR A 80 -5.78 -13.32 6.58
C THR A 80 -6.34 -12.54 5.41
N ALA A 81 -7.14 -13.20 4.57
CA ALA A 81 -7.91 -12.53 3.54
C ALA A 81 -8.94 -11.59 4.17
N VAL A 82 -9.13 -10.40 3.58
CA VAL A 82 -10.08 -9.39 4.10
C VAL A 82 -11.53 -9.88 4.02
N GLU A 83 -11.88 -10.55 2.93
CA GLU A 83 -13.19 -11.20 2.76
C GLU A 83 -13.04 -12.73 2.72
N PRO A 84 -13.97 -13.50 3.31
CA PRO A 84 -13.95 -14.96 3.25
C PRO A 84 -13.92 -15.56 1.83
N LYS A 85 -14.42 -14.83 0.83
CA LYS A 85 -14.44 -15.27 -0.59
C LYS A 85 -13.36 -14.62 -1.46
N MET A 86 -12.51 -13.75 -0.91
CA MET A 86 -11.46 -13.04 -1.65
C MET A 86 -10.58 -14.00 -2.47
N VAL A 87 -10.07 -15.04 -1.83
CA VAL A 87 -9.15 -16.02 -2.43
C VAL A 87 -9.82 -16.79 -3.57
N ASP A 88 -11.06 -17.22 -3.38
CA ASP A 88 -11.83 -17.95 -4.40
C ASP A 88 -12.22 -17.04 -5.57
N ILE A 89 -12.51 -15.77 -5.33
CA ILE A 89 -12.80 -14.79 -6.39
C ILE A 89 -11.54 -14.52 -7.22
N ILE A 90 -10.37 -14.29 -6.59
CA ILE A 90 -9.10 -14.11 -7.28
C ILE A 90 -8.80 -15.33 -8.16
N ARG A 91 -8.90 -16.54 -7.59
CA ARG A 91 -8.67 -17.80 -8.31
C ARG A 91 -9.64 -17.97 -9.48
N ALA A 92 -10.94 -17.73 -9.26
CA ALA A 92 -11.96 -17.87 -10.31
C ALA A 92 -11.73 -16.90 -11.48
N LEU A 93 -11.31 -15.66 -11.21
CA LEU A 93 -10.94 -14.68 -12.24
C LEU A 93 -9.71 -15.16 -13.04
N GLN A 94 -8.66 -15.62 -12.36
CA GLN A 94 -7.47 -16.17 -13.01
C GLN A 94 -7.78 -17.42 -13.86
N ASP A 95 -8.69 -18.29 -13.39
CA ASP A 95 -9.08 -19.53 -14.05
C ASP A 95 -9.89 -19.30 -15.33
N ILE A 96 -10.68 -18.23 -15.40
CA ILE A 96 -11.35 -17.79 -16.65
C ILE A 96 -10.45 -16.89 -17.53
N GLY A 97 -9.17 -16.74 -17.19
CA GLY A 97 -8.17 -16.03 -18.00
C GLY A 97 -8.12 -14.51 -17.82
N ILE A 98 -8.81 -13.95 -16.81
CA ILE A 98 -8.68 -12.52 -16.45
C ILE A 98 -7.33 -12.32 -15.73
N PRO A 99 -6.45 -11.42 -16.21
CA PRO A 99 -5.24 -11.08 -15.47
C PRO A 99 -5.59 -10.35 -14.17
N VAL A 100 -5.16 -10.93 -13.05
CA VAL A 100 -5.27 -10.33 -11.71
C VAL A 100 -3.86 -10.00 -11.22
N ILE A 101 -3.65 -8.76 -10.79
CA ILE A 101 -2.33 -8.21 -10.47
C ILE A 101 -2.39 -7.56 -9.08
N GLY A 102 -1.43 -7.88 -8.21
CA GLY A 102 -1.23 -7.13 -6.98
C GLY A 102 -0.52 -5.80 -7.26
N LEU A 103 -0.96 -4.70 -6.66
CA LEU A 103 -0.36 -3.37 -6.83
C LEU A 103 -0.28 -2.65 -5.47
N THR A 104 0.87 -2.78 -4.79
CA THR A 104 1.05 -2.38 -3.39
C THR A 104 1.99 -1.21 -3.20
N ALA A 105 1.73 -0.37 -2.19
CA ALA A 105 2.68 0.64 -1.72
C ALA A 105 3.85 0.06 -0.91
N ARG A 106 3.83 -1.23 -0.54
CA ARG A 106 4.86 -1.89 0.27
C ARG A 106 6.26 -1.80 -0.36
N GLY A 107 7.27 -1.71 0.50
CA GLY A 107 8.68 -1.61 0.13
C GLY A 107 9.30 -2.92 -0.34
N TYR A 108 10.27 -2.84 -1.28
CA TYR A 108 11.02 -4.00 -1.76
C TYR A 108 11.72 -4.80 -0.66
N SER A 109 12.10 -4.15 0.45
CA SER A 109 12.72 -4.78 1.62
C SER A 109 11.82 -5.81 2.33
N ILE A 110 10.50 -5.76 2.11
CA ILE A 110 9.52 -6.73 2.66
C ILE A 110 8.83 -7.55 1.57
N ARG A 111 9.40 -7.60 0.35
CA ARG A 111 8.83 -8.31 -0.81
C ARG A 111 8.65 -9.80 -0.52
N HIS A 112 9.68 -10.45 0.00
CA HIS A 112 9.63 -11.88 0.35
C HIS A 112 8.60 -12.17 1.46
N GLN A 113 8.55 -11.33 2.50
CA GLN A 113 7.59 -11.43 3.59
C GLN A 113 6.15 -11.26 3.08
N THR A 114 5.93 -10.31 2.16
CA THR A 114 4.63 -10.06 1.52
C THR A 114 4.17 -11.26 0.68
N LEU A 115 5.05 -11.83 -0.16
CA LEU A 115 4.72 -13.03 -0.95
C LEU A 115 4.43 -14.25 -0.05
N ARG A 116 5.17 -14.41 1.06
CA ARG A 116 4.92 -15.45 2.06
C ARG A 116 3.59 -15.26 2.80
N GLN A 117 3.23 -14.01 3.13
CA GLN A 117 1.94 -13.64 3.73
C GLN A 117 0.76 -13.94 2.79
N LEU A 118 0.89 -13.64 1.50
CA LEU A 118 -0.09 -14.01 0.47
C LEU A 118 -0.24 -15.55 0.38
N ALA A 119 0.88 -16.28 0.37
CA ALA A 119 0.89 -17.73 0.28
C ALA A 119 0.28 -18.44 1.52
N ASP A 120 0.49 -17.93 2.74
CA ASP A 120 -0.07 -18.49 4.00
C ASP A 120 -1.61 -18.56 3.95
N MET A 121 -2.25 -17.59 3.29
CA MET A 121 -3.70 -17.55 3.07
C MET A 121 -4.16 -18.06 1.69
N GLY A 122 -3.25 -18.66 0.90
CA GLY A 122 -3.57 -19.29 -0.38
C GLY A 122 -3.82 -18.36 -1.57
N VAL A 123 -3.35 -17.10 -1.50
CA VAL A 123 -3.37 -16.16 -2.63
C VAL A 123 -2.07 -16.26 -3.42
N ASP A 124 -2.19 -16.44 -4.74
CA ASP A 124 -1.07 -16.51 -5.67
C ASP A 124 -1.37 -15.66 -6.92
N PHE A 125 -0.70 -14.52 -7.06
CA PHE A 125 -0.83 -13.66 -8.25
C PHE A 125 0.06 -14.11 -9.43
N SER A 126 0.96 -15.08 -9.24
CA SER A 126 1.79 -15.61 -10.32
C SER A 126 1.00 -16.51 -11.28
N ARG A 127 -0.09 -17.13 -10.80
CA ARG A 127 -1.06 -17.89 -11.60
C ARG A 127 -1.61 -17.05 -12.76
N ASN A 128 -1.29 -17.48 -13.99
CA ASN A 128 -1.65 -16.80 -15.24
C ASN A 128 -1.19 -15.33 -15.29
N SER A 129 -0.12 -14.98 -14.58
CA SER A 129 0.35 -13.59 -14.50
C SER A 129 0.85 -13.06 -15.84
N ILE A 130 0.53 -11.80 -16.09
CA ILE A 130 1.15 -10.99 -17.15
C ILE A 130 2.27 -10.09 -16.61
N VAL A 131 2.46 -10.07 -15.29
CA VAL A 131 3.56 -9.36 -14.64
C VAL A 131 4.75 -10.33 -14.64
N ALA A 132 5.75 -10.03 -15.47
CA ALA A 132 7.02 -10.72 -15.41
C ALA A 132 7.76 -10.31 -14.12
N ASP A 133 8.37 -11.29 -13.45
CA ASP A 133 9.28 -11.02 -12.34
C ASP A 133 10.49 -10.23 -12.83
N ASP A 134 10.86 -9.18 -12.11
CA ASP A 134 12.11 -8.45 -12.28
C ASP A 134 12.73 -8.13 -10.91
N ASP A 135 14.06 -8.07 -10.84
CA ASP A 135 14.74 -7.92 -9.55
C ASP A 135 14.37 -6.64 -8.79
N SER A 136 13.77 -5.65 -9.47
CA SER A 136 13.68 -4.26 -9.01
C SER A 136 12.28 -3.78 -8.59
N SER A 137 11.21 -4.26 -9.23
CA SER A 137 9.87 -3.67 -9.15
C SER A 137 8.72 -4.68 -9.07
N CYS A 138 8.88 -5.85 -9.67
CA CYS A 138 7.80 -6.83 -9.87
C CYS A 138 8.21 -8.22 -9.38
N GLN A 139 7.40 -8.89 -8.56
CA GLN A 139 7.65 -10.30 -8.20
C GLN A 139 6.36 -11.04 -7.86
N GLY A 140 6.22 -12.31 -8.30
CA GLY A 140 5.12 -13.19 -7.94
C GLY A 140 3.74 -12.69 -8.40
N GLY A 141 3.69 -11.96 -9.52
CA GLY A 141 2.47 -11.30 -10.00
C GLY A 141 2.10 -9.98 -9.30
N VAL A 142 2.98 -9.45 -8.46
CA VAL A 142 2.77 -8.21 -7.70
C VAL A 142 3.74 -7.12 -8.15
N ILE A 143 3.20 -5.94 -8.44
CA ILE A 143 3.94 -4.69 -8.66
C ILE A 143 4.10 -4.00 -7.29
N PHE A 144 5.34 -3.80 -6.86
CA PHE A 144 5.69 -3.12 -5.62
C PHE A 144 6.10 -1.67 -5.93
N CYS A 145 5.39 -0.69 -5.37
CA CYS A 145 5.64 0.73 -5.65
C CYS A 145 6.60 1.39 -4.63
N ALA A 146 6.93 0.71 -3.52
CA ALA A 146 7.83 1.19 -2.47
C ALA A 146 7.55 2.62 -1.98
N GLY A 147 6.29 2.93 -1.69
CA GLY A 147 5.81 4.25 -1.27
C GLY A 147 5.67 5.29 -2.39
N GLY A 148 6.05 4.94 -3.62
CA GLY A 148 5.89 5.75 -4.82
C GLY A 148 4.45 5.80 -5.34
N ASP A 149 4.25 6.46 -6.47
CA ASP A 149 2.93 6.59 -7.08
C ASP A 149 2.50 5.32 -7.82
N LYS A 150 1.35 4.74 -7.44
CA LYS A 150 0.81 3.53 -8.08
C LYS A 150 0.50 3.72 -9.57
N GLY A 151 0.08 4.91 -9.98
CA GLY A 151 -0.18 5.24 -11.38
C GLY A 151 1.11 5.34 -12.21
N GLU A 152 2.15 5.97 -11.67
CA GLU A 152 3.47 6.03 -12.34
C GLU A 152 4.11 4.64 -12.46
N ASN A 153 4.06 3.83 -11.39
CA ASN A 153 4.58 2.46 -11.40
C ASN A 153 3.79 1.58 -12.38
N LEU A 154 2.46 1.68 -12.41
CA LEU A 154 1.62 0.98 -13.39
C LEU A 154 1.96 1.42 -14.82
N ASN A 155 2.15 2.72 -15.09
CA ASN A 155 2.54 3.20 -16.42
C ASN A 155 3.95 2.71 -16.82
N SER A 156 4.88 2.64 -15.88
CA SER A 156 6.22 2.05 -16.09
C SER A 156 6.17 0.55 -16.34
N PHE A 157 5.19 -0.17 -15.78
CA PHE A 157 4.90 -1.55 -16.13
C PHE A 157 4.27 -1.67 -17.53
N LEU A 158 3.21 -0.93 -17.81
CA LEU A 158 2.48 -0.98 -19.08
C LEU A 158 3.35 -0.62 -20.29
N SER A 159 4.28 0.34 -20.16
CA SER A 159 5.18 0.75 -21.25
C SER A 159 6.21 -0.33 -21.65
N ARG A 160 6.43 -1.33 -20.79
CA ARG A 160 7.28 -2.50 -21.07
C ARG A 160 6.53 -3.63 -21.79
N LEU A 161 5.20 -3.55 -21.89
CA LEU A 161 4.38 -4.58 -22.52
C LEU A 161 4.09 -4.27 -24.00
N GLY A 162 4.16 -5.29 -24.84
CA GLY A 162 3.68 -5.22 -26.24
C GLY A 162 2.16 -5.17 -26.40
N ARG A 163 1.40 -5.16 -25.29
CA ARG A 163 -0.07 -5.07 -25.26
C ARG A 163 -0.55 -4.36 -24.00
N ILE A 164 -1.64 -3.60 -24.13
CA ILE A 164 -2.35 -2.95 -23.02
C ILE A 164 -3.83 -3.36 -23.03
N PRO A 165 -4.55 -3.36 -21.90
CA PRO A 165 -5.96 -3.71 -21.85
C PRO A 165 -6.83 -2.58 -22.40
N ARG A 166 -8.08 -2.89 -22.72
CA ARG A 166 -9.11 -1.86 -23.00
C ARG A 166 -9.73 -1.31 -21.72
N HIS A 167 -9.81 -2.14 -20.68
CA HIS A 167 -10.42 -1.81 -19.40
C HIS A 167 -9.54 -2.26 -18.22
N ILE A 168 -9.47 -1.43 -17.18
CA ILE A 168 -8.89 -1.79 -15.89
C ILE A 168 -9.93 -1.60 -14.79
N VAL A 169 -10.14 -2.65 -14.00
CA VAL A 169 -10.84 -2.58 -12.71
C VAL A 169 -9.78 -2.49 -11.62
N MET A 170 -9.94 -1.60 -10.64
CA MET A 170 -9.05 -1.51 -9.49
C MET A 170 -9.82 -1.44 -8.18
N LEU A 171 -9.43 -2.26 -7.20
CA LEU A 171 -9.89 -2.17 -5.82
C LEU A 171 -8.73 -1.69 -4.93
N ASP A 172 -9.00 -0.72 -4.06
CA ASP A 172 -8.01 -0.10 -3.17
C ASP A 172 -8.73 0.56 -1.97
N ASP A 173 -8.16 0.43 -0.77
CA ASP A 173 -8.71 0.98 0.47
C ASP A 173 -8.50 2.50 0.61
N LYS A 174 -7.84 3.15 -0.35
CA LYS A 174 -7.49 4.58 -0.29
C LYS A 174 -7.77 5.25 -1.63
N LYS A 175 -8.88 6.00 -1.69
CA LYS A 175 -9.37 6.71 -2.89
C LYS A 175 -8.28 7.47 -3.67
N LYS A 176 -7.30 8.07 -2.97
CA LYS A 176 -6.13 8.75 -3.55
C LYS A 176 -5.35 7.87 -4.55
N HIS A 177 -5.26 6.57 -4.32
CA HIS A 177 -4.55 5.63 -5.19
C HIS A 177 -5.34 5.28 -6.44
N LEU A 178 -6.66 5.12 -6.33
CA LEU A 178 -7.56 4.99 -7.47
C LEU A 178 -7.51 6.23 -8.37
N GLU A 179 -7.52 7.42 -7.77
CA GLU A 179 -7.40 8.69 -8.50
C GLU A 179 -6.08 8.78 -9.28
N ARG A 180 -4.96 8.43 -8.64
CA ARG A 180 -3.63 8.39 -9.29
C ARG A 180 -3.58 7.43 -10.47
N VAL A 181 -4.09 6.21 -10.32
CA VAL A 181 -4.17 5.23 -11.42
C VAL A 181 -5.12 5.70 -12.52
N MET A 182 -6.30 6.25 -12.18
CA MET A 182 -7.23 6.85 -13.15
C MET A 182 -6.57 7.95 -13.99
N PHE A 183 -5.81 8.85 -13.37
CA PHE A 183 -5.08 9.91 -14.09
C PHE A 183 -3.95 9.34 -14.95
N ALA A 184 -3.23 8.33 -14.47
CA ALA A 184 -2.15 7.67 -15.21
C ALA A 184 -2.64 6.93 -16.47
N LEU A 185 -3.82 6.31 -16.41
CA LEU A 185 -4.43 5.55 -17.51
C LEU A 185 -5.12 6.43 -18.57
N LYS A 186 -5.59 7.63 -18.19
CA LYS A 186 -6.35 8.53 -19.07
C LYS A 186 -5.62 8.87 -20.39
N PRO A 187 -4.30 9.17 -20.43
CA PRO A 187 -3.58 9.41 -21.69
C PRO A 187 -3.44 8.16 -22.58
N LEU A 188 -3.54 6.95 -22.00
CA LEU A 188 -3.32 5.69 -22.71
C LEU A 188 -4.56 5.15 -23.44
N GLY A 189 -5.70 5.85 -23.38
CA GLY A 189 -6.96 5.39 -23.97
C GLY A 189 -7.73 4.37 -23.12
N ILE A 190 -7.14 3.88 -22.03
CA ILE A 190 -7.63 2.77 -21.21
C ILE A 190 -8.85 3.23 -20.39
N HIS A 191 -9.97 2.50 -20.47
CA HIS A 191 -11.12 2.72 -19.60
C HIS A 191 -10.80 2.24 -18.18
N PHE A 192 -11.33 2.92 -17.16
CA PHE A 192 -11.09 2.49 -15.78
C PHE A 192 -12.30 2.63 -14.86
N SER A 193 -12.48 1.58 -14.05
CA SER A 193 -13.50 1.47 -13.01
C SER A 193 -12.81 1.23 -11.67
N GLY A 194 -12.62 2.32 -10.92
CA GLY A 194 -12.04 2.30 -9.58
C GLY A 194 -13.09 2.03 -8.51
N PHE A 195 -12.70 1.27 -7.50
CA PHE A 195 -13.55 0.86 -6.40
C PHE A 195 -12.84 1.17 -5.07
N ARG A 196 -13.31 2.20 -4.38
CA ARG A 196 -12.89 2.47 -3.01
C ARG A 196 -13.52 1.39 -2.14
N TYR A 197 -12.68 0.52 -1.64
CA TYR A 197 -13.07 -0.71 -0.97
C TYR A 197 -13.10 -0.48 0.54
N GLY A 198 -14.31 -0.28 1.07
CA GLY A 198 -14.53 0.12 2.45
C GLY A 198 -14.82 -1.01 3.43
N TYR A 199 -14.41 -2.25 3.15
CA TYR A 199 -14.75 -3.43 3.98
C TYR A 199 -14.29 -3.26 5.43
N LEU A 200 -13.05 -2.82 5.64
CA LEU A 200 -12.43 -2.64 6.97
C LEU A 200 -12.53 -1.21 7.54
N ASP A 201 -13.31 -0.31 6.94
CA ASP A 201 -13.36 1.10 7.38
C ASP A 201 -13.65 1.27 8.88
N GLU A 202 -14.52 0.45 9.46
CA GLU A 202 -14.85 0.53 10.90
C GLU A 202 -13.79 -0.12 11.79
N GLU A 203 -13.13 -1.20 11.34
CA GLU A 203 -12.02 -1.83 12.06
C GLU A 203 -10.82 -0.88 12.13
N VAL A 204 -10.48 -0.23 11.00
CA VAL A 204 -9.43 0.79 10.93
C VAL A 204 -9.74 1.99 11.82
N LYS A 205 -11.01 2.42 11.93
CA LYS A 205 -11.42 3.47 12.89
C LYS A 205 -11.32 3.05 14.36
N GLN A 206 -11.46 1.76 14.65
CA GLN A 206 -11.34 1.19 15.99
C GLN A 206 -9.90 0.79 16.36
N PHE A 207 -8.94 1.02 15.47
CA PHE A 207 -7.53 0.69 15.67
C PHE A 207 -6.97 1.31 16.97
N SER A 208 -6.33 0.47 17.80
CA SER A 208 -5.65 0.87 19.02
C SER A 208 -4.13 0.69 18.89
N MET A 209 -3.41 1.81 18.92
CA MET A 209 -1.95 1.84 18.93
C MET A 209 -1.38 1.17 20.19
N GLU A 210 -2.07 1.29 21.32
CA GLU A 210 -1.70 0.63 22.58
C GLU A 210 -1.77 -0.90 22.46
N THR A 211 -2.85 -1.44 21.88
CA THR A 211 -3.00 -2.87 21.63
C THR A 211 -1.91 -3.40 20.70
N ALA A 212 -1.60 -2.66 19.63
CA ALA A 212 -0.54 -3.03 18.70
C ALA A 212 0.86 -2.98 19.35
N ASN A 213 1.10 -2.04 20.27
CA ASN A 213 2.35 -1.93 21.01
C ASN A 213 2.52 -3.04 22.07
N ILE A 214 1.44 -3.46 22.74
CA ILE A 214 1.45 -4.65 23.60
C ILE A 214 1.78 -5.90 22.77
N GLN A 215 1.17 -6.05 21.60
CA GLN A 215 1.46 -7.16 20.67
C GLN A 215 2.91 -7.16 20.16
N LEU A 216 3.51 -5.99 19.92
CA LEU A 216 4.94 -5.85 19.64
C LEU A 216 5.81 -6.30 20.84
N ALA A 217 5.38 -6.05 22.08
CA ALA A 217 6.11 -6.46 23.28
C ALA A 217 6.14 -7.98 23.47
N HIS A 218 5.12 -8.71 23.04
CA HIS A 218 5.16 -10.18 22.98
C HIS A 218 6.25 -10.72 22.03
N LEU A 219 6.70 -9.95 21.04
CA LEU A 219 7.80 -10.35 20.14
C LEU A 219 9.19 -10.03 20.69
N TRP A 220 9.32 -9.41 21.87
CA TRP A 220 10.57 -8.80 22.34
C TRP A 220 11.80 -9.71 22.23
N GLU A 221 11.70 -10.96 22.66
CA GLU A 221 12.79 -11.94 22.63
C GLU A 221 13.16 -12.42 21.21
N TRP A 222 12.28 -12.24 20.23
CA TRP A 222 12.50 -12.58 18.82
C TRP A 222 13.02 -11.39 18.00
N LEU A 223 12.99 -10.16 18.54
CA LEU A 223 13.57 -8.99 17.89
C LEU A 223 15.09 -8.99 18.04
N SER A 224 15.81 -8.64 16.96
CA SER A 224 17.26 -8.45 17.03
C SER A 224 17.62 -7.26 17.92
N ALA A 225 18.83 -7.26 18.50
CA ALA A 225 19.28 -6.19 19.40
C ALA A 225 19.17 -4.77 18.79
N THR A 226 19.43 -4.62 17.49
CA THR A 226 19.25 -3.35 16.76
C THR A 226 17.79 -2.92 16.73
N VAL A 227 16.87 -3.84 16.47
CA VAL A 227 15.43 -3.55 16.43
C VAL A 227 14.89 -3.27 17.83
N GLN A 228 15.36 -3.98 18.85
CA GLN A 228 15.07 -3.68 20.26
C GLN A 228 15.51 -2.25 20.65
N GLU A 229 16.69 -1.80 20.17
CA GLU A 229 17.18 -0.44 20.37
C GLU A 229 16.28 0.60 19.66
N ASP A 230 15.87 0.33 18.41
CA ASP A 230 14.96 1.19 17.66
C ASP A 230 13.56 1.28 18.29
N VAL A 231 13.03 0.17 18.82
CA VAL A 231 11.77 0.14 19.60
C VAL A 231 11.87 1.01 20.85
N LYS A 232 13.03 1.00 21.55
CA LYS A 232 13.30 1.87 22.71
C LYS A 232 13.41 3.35 22.30
N LYS A 233 14.17 3.68 21.24
CA LYS A 233 14.28 5.06 20.69
C LYS A 233 12.91 5.64 20.36
N LEU A 234 12.04 4.83 19.74
CA LEU A 234 10.68 5.19 19.35
C LEU A 234 9.69 5.19 20.53
N LYS A 235 10.08 4.68 21.71
CA LYS A 235 9.22 4.58 22.92
C LYS A 235 7.89 3.87 22.63
N LEU A 236 7.95 2.74 21.91
CA LEU A 236 6.76 1.98 21.53
C LEU A 236 6.26 1.06 22.64
N ILE A 237 7.18 0.44 23.39
CA ILE A 237 6.86 -0.46 24.52
C ILE A 237 7.13 0.28 25.84
N ALA A 238 6.26 0.11 26.83
CA ALA A 238 6.47 0.58 28.20
C ALA A 238 7.51 -0.31 28.92
N GLU A 239 8.39 0.27 29.74
CA GLU A 239 9.58 -0.44 30.26
C GLU A 239 9.23 -1.69 31.09
N GLU A 240 8.09 -1.68 31.77
CA GLU A 240 7.52 -2.78 32.55
C GLU A 240 7.04 -3.99 31.72
N LEU A 241 6.82 -3.82 30.41
CA LEU A 241 6.41 -4.90 29.49
C LEU A 241 7.60 -5.55 28.75
N ILE A 242 8.81 -5.02 28.93
CA ILE A 242 9.99 -5.48 28.19
C ILE A 242 10.47 -6.83 28.75
N GLY A 243 10.37 -7.88 27.94
CA GLY A 243 10.82 -9.23 28.31
C GLY A 243 9.94 -9.95 29.34
N THR A 244 8.76 -9.42 29.66
CA THR A 244 7.81 -10.03 30.61
C THR A 244 6.68 -10.80 29.91
N LEU A 245 6.54 -10.67 28.59
CA LEU A 245 5.45 -11.19 27.79
C LEU A 245 5.91 -12.29 26.82
N SER A 246 5.21 -13.43 26.81
CA SER A 246 5.55 -14.57 25.95
C SER A 246 4.89 -14.48 24.56
N PRO A 247 5.62 -14.71 23.45
CA PRO A 247 5.05 -14.71 22.10
C PRO A 247 4.00 -15.80 21.86
N LEU A 248 3.99 -16.86 22.67
CA LEU A 248 3.07 -18.00 22.52
C LEU A 248 1.58 -17.62 22.66
N VAL A 249 1.28 -16.48 23.29
CA VAL A 249 -0.10 -15.92 23.37
C VAL A 249 -0.69 -15.64 21.98
N TYR A 250 0.15 -15.38 20.98
CA TYR A 250 -0.23 -15.06 19.60
C TYR A 250 0.31 -16.06 18.59
N SER A 251 0.52 -17.32 18.97
CA SER A 251 1.08 -18.39 18.13
C SER A 251 0.36 -18.59 16.78
N GLU A 252 -0.97 -18.45 16.74
CA GLU A 252 -1.79 -18.54 15.51
C GLU A 252 -1.73 -17.27 14.62
N SER A 253 -1.20 -16.18 15.17
CA SER A 253 -1.08 -14.85 14.53
C SER A 253 0.36 -14.49 14.18
N PHE A 254 1.34 -15.28 14.65
CA PHE A 254 2.76 -15.11 14.33
C PHE A 254 3.34 -16.29 13.55
N PHE A 255 4.31 -16.00 12.68
CA PHE A 255 5.29 -16.96 12.20
C PHE A 255 6.36 -17.11 13.27
N HIS A 256 6.58 -18.35 13.73
CA HIS A 256 7.66 -18.65 14.67
C HIS A 256 9.02 -18.53 13.94
N PRO A 257 10.07 -17.94 14.55
CA PRO A 257 11.38 -17.78 13.92
C PRO A 257 11.97 -19.08 13.37
N GLU A 258 11.85 -20.17 14.13
CA GLU A 258 12.34 -21.51 13.79
C GLU A 258 11.44 -22.29 12.81
N HIS A 259 10.23 -21.79 12.54
CA HIS A 259 9.26 -22.42 11.64
C HIS A 259 8.72 -21.42 10.61
N PRO A 260 9.60 -20.81 9.77
CA PRO A 260 9.13 -20.12 8.58
C PRO A 260 8.43 -21.15 7.69
N LEU A 261 7.29 -20.77 7.10
CA LEU A 261 6.64 -21.60 6.08
C LEU A 261 7.67 -22.07 5.04
N HIS A 262 7.60 -23.35 4.69
CA HIS A 262 8.46 -23.94 3.67
C HIS A 262 8.49 -23.03 2.44
N SER A 263 9.69 -22.75 1.94
CA SER A 263 9.87 -21.98 0.71
C SER A 263 9.00 -22.59 -0.39
N VAL A 264 8.17 -21.77 -1.02
CA VAL A 264 7.52 -22.14 -2.29
C VAL A 264 8.61 -22.65 -3.21
N LEU A 265 8.57 -23.94 -3.54
CA LEU A 265 9.62 -24.60 -4.30
C LEU A 265 9.67 -23.99 -5.70
N SER A 266 10.61 -23.07 -5.90
CA SER A 266 11.07 -22.68 -7.24
C SER A 266 11.52 -23.95 -7.94
N GLN A 267 10.74 -24.45 -8.90
CA GLN A 267 11.17 -25.61 -9.69
C GLN A 267 12.48 -25.23 -10.40
N PRO A 268 13.56 -26.02 -10.25
CA PRO A 268 14.84 -25.70 -10.85
C PRO A 268 14.75 -25.93 -12.37
N HIS A 269 14.54 -24.86 -13.14
CA HIS A 269 14.78 -24.91 -14.57
C HIS A 269 16.26 -25.18 -14.84
N ALA A 270 16.53 -26.17 -15.68
CA ALA A 270 17.81 -26.83 -15.74
C ALA A 270 18.87 -26.06 -16.57
N LYS A 271 20.10 -26.08 -16.04
CA LYS A 271 21.40 -25.93 -16.73
C LYS A 271 21.74 -24.59 -17.41
N GLU A 272 22.75 -23.93 -16.81
CA GLU A 272 23.69 -23.01 -17.48
C GLU A 272 24.36 -23.63 -18.72
N PRO A 273 24.95 -22.79 -19.59
CA PRO A 273 26.40 -22.55 -19.45
C PRO A 273 26.81 -21.07 -19.45
N SER A 274 27.54 -20.69 -18.39
CA SER A 274 28.69 -19.76 -18.35
C SER A 274 28.77 -18.57 -19.33
N GLN A 275 28.84 -17.35 -18.80
CA GLN A 275 29.86 -16.38 -19.24
C GLN A 275 30.18 -15.33 -18.16
N GLU A 276 31.48 -15.09 -17.96
CA GLU A 276 31.97 -14.04 -17.05
C GLU A 276 31.59 -12.64 -17.54
N LYS A 277 31.21 -11.75 -16.60
CA LYS A 277 31.38 -10.31 -16.77
C LYS A 277 31.38 -9.58 -15.43
N HIS A 278 32.50 -8.97 -15.09
CA HIS A 278 32.57 -7.95 -14.04
C HIS A 278 31.64 -6.77 -14.40
N SER A 279 30.90 -6.21 -13.43
CA SER A 279 31.23 -4.86 -12.90
C SER A 279 30.19 -4.27 -11.93
N LYS A 280 30.70 -3.42 -11.02
CA LYS A 280 30.10 -2.21 -10.44
C LYS A 280 28.82 -2.34 -9.59
N LEU A 281 29.03 -2.21 -8.28
CA LEU A 281 28.07 -1.82 -7.25
C LEU A 281 27.14 -0.67 -7.69
N PRO A 282 25.80 -0.82 -7.63
CA PRO A 282 24.87 0.29 -7.76
C PRO A 282 24.80 1.09 -6.45
N LYS A 283 24.90 2.42 -6.56
CA LYS A 283 24.66 3.32 -5.41
C LYS A 283 23.17 3.31 -5.06
N ARG A 284 22.84 3.09 -3.79
CA ARG A 284 21.46 3.27 -3.28
C ARG A 284 21.00 4.70 -3.49
N SER A 285 19.98 4.92 -4.31
CA SER A 285 19.18 6.16 -4.28
C SER A 285 17.97 5.94 -3.37
N LEU A 286 17.98 6.59 -2.20
CA LEU A 286 16.80 6.69 -1.34
C LEU A 286 16.06 7.98 -1.67
N SER A 287 14.91 7.86 -2.33
CA SER A 287 13.97 8.96 -2.55
C SER A 287 12.70 8.66 -1.75
N VAL A 288 12.61 9.23 -0.54
CA VAL A 288 11.50 8.99 0.41
C VAL A 288 10.85 10.32 0.85
N SER A 289 10.96 11.34 0.01
CA SER A 289 10.47 12.70 0.30
C SER A 289 8.95 12.86 0.22
N SER A 290 8.22 11.87 -0.33
CA SER A 290 6.76 11.95 -0.55
C SER A 290 5.91 11.92 0.71
N PHE A 291 6.44 11.44 1.86
CA PHE A 291 5.67 11.28 3.11
C PHE A 291 5.84 12.42 4.12
N PHE A 292 6.91 13.23 4.02
CA PHE A 292 7.22 14.26 5.02
C PHE A 292 6.82 15.69 4.59
N SER A 293 6.37 15.87 3.35
CA SER A 293 5.99 17.18 2.81
C SER A 293 4.54 17.59 3.12
N LYS A 294 4.22 17.91 4.38
CA LYS A 294 3.08 18.75 4.76
C LYS A 294 3.23 19.31 6.18
N GLY A 295 3.46 20.62 6.30
CA GLY A 295 3.53 21.30 7.60
C GLY A 295 4.30 22.61 7.60
N ASN A 296 3.72 23.65 6.98
CA ASN A 296 3.80 25.08 7.36
C ASN A 296 3.45 25.99 6.17
N GLN A 297 2.19 26.39 6.07
CA GLN A 297 1.87 27.74 5.61
C GLN A 297 1.35 28.49 6.82
N VAL A 298 2.14 29.47 7.28
CA VAL A 298 1.74 30.41 8.31
C VAL A 298 0.90 31.50 7.66
N GLU A 299 -0.25 31.80 8.24
CA GLU A 299 -1.08 32.91 7.81
C GLU A 299 -0.33 34.24 7.99
N THR A 300 -0.11 34.97 6.90
CA THR A 300 0.26 36.39 6.95
C THR A 300 -0.93 37.24 6.53
N THR A 301 -1.58 37.85 7.52
CA THR A 301 -2.62 38.85 7.35
C THR A 301 -2.18 40.01 6.45
N SER A 302 -3.11 40.63 5.73
CA SER A 302 -2.93 41.96 5.13
C SER A 302 -4.22 42.78 5.29
N PRO A 303 -4.13 44.11 5.49
CA PRO A 303 -5.19 44.83 6.17
C PRO A 303 -6.25 45.43 5.23
N GLN A 304 -7.44 45.53 5.80
CA GLN A 304 -8.62 46.16 5.23
C GLN A 304 -8.43 47.69 5.14
N TRP A 305 -8.55 48.27 3.94
CA TRP A 305 -8.82 49.70 3.76
C TRP A 305 -10.22 49.86 3.18
N MET A 306 -10.96 50.87 3.64
CA MET A 306 -12.39 51.02 3.38
C MET A 306 -12.76 52.48 3.12
N LYS A 307 -13.72 52.69 2.21
CA LYS A 307 -14.43 53.94 1.89
C LYS A 307 -13.64 54.94 1.01
N THR A 308 -14.26 55.73 0.15
CA THR A 308 -15.68 56.19 0.07
C THR A 308 -16.13 56.42 -1.39
N GLU A 309 -17.44 56.26 -1.66
CA GLU A 309 -18.37 57.14 -2.43
C GLU A 309 -17.89 57.92 -3.68
N THR A 310 -18.70 58.19 -4.73
CA THR A 310 -20.11 57.90 -5.07
C THR A 310 -20.18 57.00 -6.34
N ASP A 311 -21.20 56.87 -7.22
CA ASP A 311 -22.52 57.52 -7.41
C ASP A 311 -23.53 56.58 -8.13
N GLY A 312 -24.75 57.10 -8.40
CA GLY A 312 -25.88 56.40 -8.99
C GLY A 312 -26.21 56.71 -10.48
N PRO A 313 -27.38 56.25 -10.97
CA PRO A 313 -27.47 55.58 -12.27
C PRO A 313 -28.11 56.39 -13.41
N ILE A 314 -27.83 55.98 -14.65
CA ILE A 314 -28.62 56.37 -15.82
C ILE A 314 -29.06 55.14 -16.60
N ASP A 315 -30.37 54.93 -16.60
CA ASP A 315 -31.12 54.06 -17.49
C ASP A 315 -31.79 54.94 -18.56
N LYS A 316 -31.78 54.53 -19.84
CA LYS A 316 -32.86 54.80 -20.82
C LYS A 316 -32.61 54.22 -22.22
N ASN A 317 -33.68 53.63 -22.76
CA ASN A 317 -33.82 53.16 -24.13
C ASN A 317 -33.91 54.30 -25.16
N LEU A 318 -33.71 53.92 -26.43
CA LEU A 318 -34.07 54.69 -27.63
C LEU A 318 -35.53 55.17 -27.58
N THR A 319 -35.81 56.38 -28.10
CA THR A 319 -36.68 56.51 -29.30
C THR A 319 -36.70 57.92 -29.92
N LEU A 320 -36.89 57.94 -31.25
CA LEU A 320 -37.52 58.98 -32.09
C LEU A 320 -36.76 60.29 -32.44
N SER A 321 -36.24 60.29 -33.67
CA SER A 321 -36.70 61.14 -34.80
C SER A 321 -36.15 62.55 -35.04
N ILE A 322 -35.80 62.75 -36.33
CA ILE A 322 -35.44 63.98 -37.08
C ILE A 322 -34.01 64.47 -36.83
#